data_AF-A0AA40WF86-F1
#
_entry.id   AF-A0AA40WF86-F1
#
_cell.length_a   1.000
_cell.length_b   1.000
_cell.length_c   1.000
_cell.angle_alpha   90.00
_cell.angle_beta   90.00
_cell.angle_gamma   90.00
#
_symmetry.space_group_name_H-M   'P 1'
#
loop_
_entity.id
_entity.type
_entity.pdbx_description
1 polymer ?
#
loop_
_entity_poly.entity_id
_entity_poly.type
_entity_poly.pdbx_seq_one_letter_code
_entity_poly.pdbx_strand_id
1 'polypeptide(L)'
;MHPAIIALLGFVSWTLVLGLWLVSIRSFKVLMGTNKSDEFPAGIKHGSEFYWRLNRAHLNCIENLPLFGVLVLVGAFTGVLDETFGLVSQIVLGARIFQTLAHLSSGSV
;
A
#
# COMPACT_ATOMS: atom_id res chain seq x y z
N MET A 1 -3.84 -8.38 21.47
CA MET A 1 -2.94 -7.38 20.82
C MET A 1 -3.69 -6.07 20.72
N HIS A 2 -3.02 -4.92 20.91
CA HIS A 2 -3.68 -3.61 20.86
C HIS A 2 -4.26 -3.32 19.45
N PRO A 3 -5.47 -2.73 19.31
CA PRO A 3 -6.08 -2.43 18.00
C PRO A 3 -5.16 -1.64 17.06
N ALA A 4 -4.35 -0.73 17.60
CA ALA A 4 -3.36 0.02 16.81
C ALA A 4 -2.26 -0.86 16.19
N ILE A 5 -1.79 -1.88 16.91
CA ILE A 5 -0.79 -2.84 16.40
C ILE A 5 -1.42 -3.68 15.28
N ILE A 6 -2.68 -4.10 15.45
CA ILE A 6 -3.43 -4.83 14.42
C ILE A 6 -3.61 -3.96 13.17
N ALA A 7 -3.93 -2.67 13.35
CA ALA A 7 -4.05 -1.73 12.24
C ALA A 7 -2.72 -1.55 11.49
N LEU A 8 -1.59 -1.47 12.22
CA LEU A 8 -0.25 -1.43 11.62
C LEU A 8 0.05 -2.68 10.80
N LEU A 9 -0.19 -3.87 11.37
CA LEU A 9 -0.03 -5.13 10.64
C LEU A 9 -0.94 -5.21 9.41
N GLY A 10 -2.18 -4.72 9.52
CA GLY A 10 -3.11 -4.61 8.41
C GLY A 10 -2.57 -3.70 7.29
N PHE A 11 -1.98 -2.55 7.64
CA PHE A 11 -1.44 -1.63 6.64
C PHE A 11 -0.18 -2.19 5.96
N VAL A 12 0.71 -2.85 6.73
CA VAL A 12 1.85 -3.60 6.17
C VAL A 12 1.33 -4.67 5.19
N SER A 13 0.34 -5.46 5.60
CA SER A 13 -0.22 -6.55 4.79
C SER A 13 -0.85 -6.02 3.51
N TRP A 14 -1.61 -4.92 3.58
CA TRP A 14 -2.19 -4.28 2.41
C TRP A 14 -1.11 -3.78 1.44
N THR A 15 -0.04 -3.17 1.97
CA THR A 15 1.10 -2.71 1.17
C THR A 15 1.78 -3.87 0.43
N LEU A 16 1.94 -5.01 1.11
CA LEU A 16 2.48 -6.24 0.51
C LEU A 16 1.57 -6.80 -0.57
N VAL A 17 0.24 -6.83 -0.37
CA VAL A 17 -0.73 -7.26 -1.38
C VAL A 17 -0.59 -6.44 -2.67
N LEU A 18 -0.50 -5.11 -2.57
CA LEU A 18 -0.31 -4.25 -3.73
C LEU A 18 1.04 -4.51 -4.43
N GLY A 19 2.11 -4.71 -3.66
CA GLY A 19 3.43 -5.01 -4.21
C GLY A 19 3.48 -6.35 -4.93
N LEU A 20 2.91 -7.39 -4.32
CA LEU A 20 2.78 -8.72 -4.92
C LEU A 20 1.94 -8.69 -6.20
N TRP A 21 0.85 -7.92 -6.22
CA TRP A 21 0.05 -7.74 -7.43
C TRP A 21 0.88 -7.10 -8.55
N LEU A 22 1.63 -6.05 -8.24
CA LEU A 22 2.49 -5.36 -9.20
C LEU A 22 3.59 -6.26 -9.75
N VAL A 23 4.28 -7.00 -8.88
CA VAL A 23 5.31 -7.98 -9.29
C VAL A 23 4.70 -9.08 -10.14
N SER A 24 3.51 -9.59 -9.79
CA SER A 24 2.83 -10.63 -10.56
C SER A 24 2.53 -10.17 -11.99
N ILE A 25 2.06 -8.93 -12.18
CA ILE A 25 1.83 -8.36 -13.51
C ILE A 25 3.14 -8.28 -14.32
N ARG A 26 4.23 -7.82 -13.70
CA ARG A 26 5.54 -7.72 -14.36
C ARG A 26 6.05 -9.10 -14.76
N SER A 27 6.06 -10.05 -13.82
CA SER A 27 6.52 -11.42 -14.05
C SER A 27 5.74 -12.10 -15.16
N PHE A 28 4.41 -11.95 -15.20
CA PHE A 28 3.59 -12.53 -16.26
C PHE A 28 3.93 -11.98 -17.65
N LYS A 29 4.11 -10.66 -17.78
CA LYS A 29 4.51 -10.04 -19.05
C LYS A 29 5.88 -10.48 -19.56
N VAL A 30 6.82 -10.68 -18.64
CA VAL A 30 8.16 -11.20 -18.96
C VAL A 30 8.09 -12.66 -19.37
N LEU A 31 7.35 -13.49 -18.64
CA LEU A 31 7.17 -14.92 -18.96
C LEU A 31 6.46 -15.14 -20.29
N MET A 32 5.52 -14.25 -20.66
CA MET A 32 4.87 -14.26 -21.98
C MET A 32 5.74 -13.71 -23.11
N GLY A 33 6.93 -13.18 -22.82
CA GLY A 33 7.80 -12.56 -23.81
C GLY A 33 7.28 -11.22 -24.36
N THR A 34 6.21 -10.67 -23.78
CA THR A 34 5.60 -9.40 -24.23
C THR A 34 6.44 -8.18 -23.87
N ASN A 35 7.22 -8.28 -22.80
CA ASN A 35 8.12 -7.23 -22.32
C ASN A 35 9.40 -7.87 -21.80
N LYS A 36 10.53 -7.17 -21.93
CA LYS A 36 11.78 -7.56 -21.27
C LYS A 36 11.76 -7.14 -19.79
N SER A 37 12.62 -7.73 -18.98
CA SER A 37 12.71 -7.43 -17.54
C SER A 37 13.18 -6.00 -17.24
N ASP A 38 13.86 -5.34 -18.18
CA ASP A 38 14.38 -3.97 -18.09
C ASP A 38 13.37 -2.90 -18.56
N GLU A 39 12.24 -3.30 -19.13
CA GLU A 39 11.20 -2.39 -19.66
C GLU A 39 10.22 -1.87 -18.58
N PHE A 40 10.61 -1.94 -17.30
CA PHE A 40 9.83 -1.43 -16.18
C PHE A 40 10.57 -0.27 -15.46
N PRO A 41 10.77 0.88 -16.12
CA PRO A 41 11.54 1.98 -15.55
C PRO A 41 10.89 2.56 -14.29
N ALA A 42 11.69 2.80 -13.26
CA ALA A 42 11.22 3.45 -12.03
C ALA A 42 10.88 4.93 -12.27
N GLY A 43 9.77 5.41 -11.70
CA GLY A 43 9.37 6.82 -11.76
C GLY A 43 8.83 7.32 -13.10
N ILE A 44 8.98 6.56 -14.18
CA ILE A 44 8.49 6.93 -15.52
C ILE A 44 7.20 6.18 -15.81
N LYS A 45 6.17 6.87 -16.32
CA LYS A 45 4.89 6.23 -16.69
C LYS A 45 5.09 5.23 -17.83
N HIS A 46 4.67 3.99 -17.61
CA HIS A 46 4.74 2.90 -18.58
C HIS A 46 3.65 1.86 -18.31
N GLY A 47 3.43 0.94 -19.26
CA GLY A 47 2.40 -0.08 -19.17
C GLY A 47 0.98 0.48 -19.35
N SER A 48 -0.01 -0.27 -18.86
CA SER A 48 -1.41 0.18 -18.93
C SER A 48 -1.70 1.25 -17.87
N GLU A 49 -2.73 2.07 -18.08
CA GLU A 49 -3.18 3.05 -17.10
C GLU A 49 -3.50 2.41 -15.74
N PHE A 50 -4.13 1.24 -15.75
CA PHE A 50 -4.41 0.49 -14.52
C PHE A 50 -3.13 0.09 -13.79
N TYR A 51 -2.15 -0.49 -14.50
CA TYR A 51 -0.86 -0.86 -13.92
C TYR A 51 -0.15 0.37 -13.34
N TRP A 52 -0.19 1.50 -14.04
CA TRP A 52 0.42 2.73 -13.55
C TRP A 52 -0.26 3.26 -12.28
N ARG A 53 -1.59 3.21 -12.21
CA ARG A 53 -2.34 3.57 -11.00
C ARG A 53 -2.01 2.63 -9.84
N LEU A 54 -1.89 1.33 -10.10
CA LEU A 54 -1.44 0.35 -9.10
C LEU A 54 -0.04 0.66 -8.57
N ASN A 55 0.90 0.98 -9.46
CA ASN A 55 2.25 1.38 -9.06
C ASN A 55 2.24 2.61 -8.13
N ARG A 56 1.48 3.65 -8.49
CA ARG A 56 1.36 4.85 -7.66
C ARG A 56 0.66 4.59 -6.33
N ALA A 57 -0.37 3.74 -6.31
CA ALA A 57 -1.06 3.38 -5.08
C ALA A 57 -0.17 2.59 -4.11
N HIS A 58 0.66 1.68 -4.64
CA HIS A 58 1.67 0.96 -3.86
C HIS A 58 2.75 1.91 -3.29
N LEU A 59 3.30 2.80 -4.12
CA LEU A 59 4.28 3.80 -3.67
C LEU A 59 3.70 4.71 -2.58
N ASN A 60 2.45 5.16 -2.75
CA ASN A 60 1.77 5.95 -1.71
C ASN A 60 1.68 5.20 -0.38
N CYS A 61 1.40 3.90 -0.40
CA CYS A 61 1.39 3.09 0.82
C CYS A 61 2.80 3.00 1.44
N ILE A 62 3.84 2.79 0.64
CA ILE A 62 5.25 2.75 1.11
C ILE A 62 5.68 4.06 1.76
N GLU A 63 5.26 5.21 1.22
CA GLU A 63 5.62 6.53 1.78
C GLU A 63 4.92 6.80 3.12
N ASN A 64 3.68 6.34 3.28
CA ASN A 64 2.88 6.60 4.47
C ASN A 64 3.08 5.57 5.59
N LEU A 65 3.47 4.35 5.25
CA LEU A 65 3.64 3.25 6.20
C LEU A 65 4.70 3.54 7.29
N PRO A 66 5.89 4.11 6.98
CA PRO A 66 6.88 4.46 8.01
C PRO A 66 6.36 5.49 9.01
N LEU A 67 5.63 6.51 8.54
CA LEU A 67 5.04 7.53 9.42
C LEU A 67 4.03 6.90 10.38
N PHE A 68 3.13 6.07 9.85
CA PHE A 68 2.15 5.36 10.66
C PHE A 68 2.82 4.38 11.64
N GLY A 69 3.81 3.62 11.16
CA GLY A 69 4.57 2.66 11.95
C GLY A 69 5.30 3.32 13.12
N VAL A 70 6.01 4.42 12.87
CA VAL A 70 6.71 5.17 13.94
C VAL A 70 5.73 5.66 15.00
N LEU A 71 4.58 6.23 14.61
CA LEU A 71 3.57 6.69 15.56
C LEU A 71 3.03 5.55 16.44
N VAL A 72 2.65 4.42 15.83
CA VAL A 72 2.11 3.27 16.58
C VAL A 72 3.19 2.66 17.49
N LEU A 73 4.43 2.54 17.02
CA LEU A 73 5.53 1.95 17.80
C LEU A 73 5.96 2.85 18.96
N VAL A 74 6.06 4.16 18.75
CA VAL A 74 6.34 5.13 19.84
C VAL A 74 5.19 5.12 20.85
N GLY A 75 3.94 5.10 20.38
CA GLY A 75 2.78 4.99 21.25
C GLY A 75 2.81 3.72 22.10
N ALA A 76 3.17 2.59 21.50
CA ALA A 76 3.34 1.31 22.19
C ALA A 76 4.46 1.36 23.24
N PHE A 77 5.60 1.93 22.87
CA PHE A 77 6.78 2.00 23.74
C PHE A 77 6.57 2.94 24.93
N THR A 78 5.84 4.03 24.75
CA THR A 78 5.53 5.01 25.80
C THR A 78 4.29 4.65 26.63
N GLY A 79 3.55 3.60 26.25
CA GLY A 79 2.38 3.14 26.99
C GLY A 79 1.13 4.02 26.83
N VAL A 80 1.04 4.83 25.76
CA VAL A 80 -0.06 5.78 25.50
C VAL A 80 -1.11 5.27 24.50
N LEU A 81 -1.13 3.96 24.27
CA LEU A 81 -2.10 3.32 23.40
C LEU A 81 -3.45 3.18 24.12
N ASP A 82 -4.28 4.22 24.07
CA ASP A 82 -5.65 4.23 24.59
C ASP A 82 -6.68 3.79 23.52
N GLU A 83 -7.95 3.73 23.92
CA GLU A 83 -9.05 3.35 23.02
C GLU A 83 -9.19 4.31 21.83
N THR A 84 -8.95 5.61 22.04
CA THR A 84 -9.04 6.63 20.99
C THR A 84 -7.94 6.43 19.96
N PHE A 85 -6.70 6.19 20.40
CA PHE A 85 -5.57 5.87 19.54
C PHE A 85 -5.83 4.59 18.73
N GLY A 86 -6.40 3.57 19.38
CA GLY A 86 -6.84 2.33 18.74
C GLY A 86 -7.84 2.58 17.61
N LEU A 87 -8.91 3.33 17.89
CA LEU A 87 -9.94 3.68 16.92
C LEU A 87 -9.38 4.48 15.74
N VAL A 88 -8.59 5.52 16.02
CA VAL A 88 -7.96 6.36 14.97
C VAL A 88 -7.05 5.51 14.09
N SER A 89 -6.28 4.58 14.66
CA SER A 89 -5.42 3.68 13.89
C SER A 89 -6.21 2.79 12.94
N GLN A 90 -7.37 2.28 13.38
CA GLN A 90 -8.27 1.49 12.52
C GLN A 90 -8.91 2.35 11.41
N ILE A 91 -9.29 3.59 11.72
CA ILE A 91 -9.80 4.54 10.73
C ILE A 91 -8.74 4.84 9.67
N VAL A 92 -7.48 5.05 10.06
CA VAL A 92 -6.37 5.27 9.13
C VAL A 92 -6.20 4.07 8.21
N LEU A 93 -6.21 2.84 8.74
CA LEU A 93 -6.14 1.63 7.91
C LEU A 93 -7.30 1.58 6.90
N GLY A 94 -8.54 1.75 7.36
CA GLY A 94 -9.72 1.75 6.50
C GLY A 94 -9.63 2.82 5.41
N ALA A 95 -9.30 4.06 5.78
CA ALA A 95 -9.15 5.16 4.85
C ALA A 95 -8.11 4.88 3.76
N ARG A 96 -6.96 4.26 4.12
CA ARG A 96 -5.92 3.90 3.15
C ARG A 96 -6.38 2.84 2.17
N ILE A 97 -7.10 1.81 2.64
CA ILE A 97 -7.66 0.78 1.78
C ILE A 97 -8.67 1.40 0.80
N PHE A 98 -9.64 2.18 1.30
CA PHE A 98 -10.66 2.82 0.46
C PHE A 98 -10.04 3.81 -0.55
N GLN A 99 -9.08 4.63 -0.11
CA GLN A 99 -8.37 5.55 -0.98
C GLN A 99 -7.62 4.81 -2.11
N THR A 100 -6.93 3.71 -1.77
CA THR A 100 -6.25 2.86 -2.75
C THR A 100 -7.24 2.31 -3.77
N LEU A 101 -8.35 1.72 -3.31
CA LEU A 101 -9.36 1.14 -4.19
C LEU A 101 -10.00 2.18 -5.11
N ALA A 102 -10.32 3.37 -4.59
CA ALA A 102 -10.84 4.49 -5.37
C ALA A 102 -9.84 4.96 -6.44
N HIS A 103 -8.55 5.08 -6.08
CA HIS A 103 -7.50 5.42 -7.05
C HIS A 103 -7.35 4.37 -8.17
N LEU A 104 -7.55 3.09 -7.86
CA LEU A 104 -7.49 2.03 -8.87
C LEU A 104 -8.69 2.08 -9.82
N SER A 105 -9.90 2.33 -9.29
CA SER A 105 -11.17 2.33 -10.03
C SER A 105 -11.44 3.61 -10.83
N SER A 106 -10.83 4.75 -10.46
CA SER A 106 -11.03 6.08 -11.07
C SER A 106 -10.56 6.23 -12.53
N GLY A 107 -10.41 5.13 -13.28
CA GLY A 107 -10.02 5.14 -14.70
C GLY A 107 -11.10 4.63 -15.65
N SER A 108 -12.37 4.72 -15.28
CA SER A 108 -13.53 4.36 -16.12
C SER A 108 -14.40 5.58 -16.42
N VAL A 109 -13.86 6.53 -17.19
CA VAL A 109 -14.61 7.41 -18.09
C VAL A 109 -13.69 7.87 -19.22
#